data_AF-A0AAD5KFB8-F1
#
_entry.id   AF-A0AAD5KFB8-F1
#
_cell.length_a   1.000
_cell.length_b   1.000
_cell.length_c   1.000
_cell.angle_alpha   90.00
_cell.angle_beta   90.00
_cell.angle_gamma   90.00
#
_symmetry.space_group_name_H-M   'P 1'
#
loop_
_entity.id
_entity.type
_entity.pdbx_description
1 polymer ?
#
loop_
_entity_poly.entity_id
_entity_poly.type
_entity_poly.pdbx_seq_one_letter_code
_entity_poly.pdbx_strand_id
1 'polypeptide(L)'
;MVGEENTGGIIKRNSKAVLANRLLAFVATGLSTSFKIPVVFFFVRRLSGTKLHKLTCHVIKELELEGFPVERIVIDNASTNVKMFKCFGNGKVVPFVAHPLDRTRKLFLSYDYTHLIKNLRNLFIDRTFDVCGQNVSFTPIVKVREIKKKYAIFRPMRKLTSKHTQTNSLDKLKVKFAKDIFSKDMIATLKLFQNYDVAGFADIDATIEFLEINCL
;
A
#
# COMPACT_ATOMS: atom_id res chain seq x y z
N MET A 1 2.57 10.20 25.80
CA MET A 1 1.24 10.60 26.30
C MET A 1 0.40 9.34 26.42
N VAL A 2 0.19 8.83 27.65
CA VAL A 2 -0.66 7.66 27.87
C VAL A 2 -2.04 8.18 28.29
N GLY A 3 -2.88 8.46 27.30
CA GLY A 3 -4.28 8.84 27.50
C GLY A 3 -5.18 7.60 27.59
N GLU A 4 -6.36 7.77 28.16
CA GLU A 4 -7.41 6.75 28.13
C GLU A 4 -8.02 6.61 26.72
N GLU A 5 -8.63 5.46 26.45
CA GLU A 5 -9.42 5.26 25.23
C GLU A 5 -10.52 6.32 25.14
N ASN A 6 -10.45 7.15 24.10
CA ASN A 6 -11.38 8.23 23.84
C ASN A 6 -11.75 8.28 22.36
N THR A 7 -13.02 7.98 22.12
CA THR A 7 -13.66 7.99 20.79
C THR A 7 -14.74 9.07 20.70
N GLY A 8 -14.70 10.08 21.57
CA GLY A 8 -15.70 11.16 21.58
C GLY A 8 -17.13 10.70 21.89
N GLY A 9 -17.30 9.54 22.53
CA GLY A 9 -18.60 8.94 22.81
C GLY A 9 -19.23 8.15 21.63
N ILE A 10 -18.58 8.11 20.46
CA ILE A 10 -19.09 7.42 19.26
C ILE A 10 -19.18 5.90 19.48
N ILE A 11 -18.19 5.34 20.17
CA ILE A 11 -18.20 3.93 20.59
C ILE A 11 -18.52 3.89 22.09
N LYS A 12 -19.57 3.16 22.46
CA LYS A 12 -19.94 2.93 23.87
C LYS A 12 -18.71 2.46 24.66
N ARG A 13 -18.36 3.21 25.70
CA ARG A 13 -17.29 2.85 26.64
C ARG A 13 -17.77 1.77 27.60
N ASN A 14 -16.85 0.89 27.99
CA ASN A 14 -17.04 0.12 29.22
C ASN A 14 -16.82 1.05 30.42
N SER A 15 -17.48 0.75 31.53
CA SER A 15 -17.45 1.54 32.77
C SER A 15 -16.07 1.67 33.42
N LYS A 16 -15.10 0.82 33.04
CA LYS A 16 -13.72 0.89 33.54
C LYS A 16 -12.84 1.69 32.58
N ALA A 17 -12.05 2.62 33.12
CA ALA A 17 -11.03 3.34 32.37
C ALA A 17 -9.99 2.35 31.79
N VAL A 18 -9.70 2.49 30.50
CA VAL A 18 -8.80 1.61 29.76
C VAL A 18 -7.74 2.48 29.05
N LEU A 19 -6.46 2.23 29.34
CA LEU A 19 -5.36 2.94 28.68
C LEU A 19 -5.33 2.64 27.17
N ALA A 20 -5.24 3.69 26.36
CA ALA A 20 -5.07 3.56 24.91
C ALA A 20 -3.66 3.05 24.57
N ASN A 21 -3.54 2.34 23.44
CA ASN A 21 -2.23 1.88 22.94
C ASN A 21 -1.92 2.35 21.51
N ARG A 22 -2.87 3.04 20.87
CA ARG A 22 -2.72 3.59 19.52
C ARG A 22 -3.49 4.90 19.41
N LEU A 23 -2.99 5.79 18.56
CA LEU A 23 -3.69 6.98 18.09
C LEU A 23 -4.18 6.68 16.67
N LEU A 24 -5.49 6.72 16.46
CA LEU A 24 -6.11 6.67 15.15
C LEU A 24 -6.31 8.09 14.64
N ALA A 25 -5.78 8.41 13.47
CA ALA A 25 -5.94 9.70 12.84
C ALA A 25 -6.71 9.56 11.53
N PHE A 26 -7.70 10.41 11.33
CA PHE A 26 -8.33 10.62 10.03
C PHE A 26 -7.79 11.91 9.41
N VAL A 27 -7.44 11.85 8.14
CA VAL A 27 -6.86 12.97 7.40
C VAL A 27 -7.69 13.16 6.12
N ALA A 28 -8.27 14.33 5.95
CA ALA A 28 -8.94 14.71 4.71
C ALA A 28 -7.90 15.25 3.72
N THR A 29 -8.02 14.82 2.47
CA THR A 29 -7.16 15.27 1.37
C THR A 29 -8.06 15.74 0.24
N GLY A 30 -7.84 16.95 -0.26
CA GLY A 30 -8.61 17.48 -1.37
C GLY A 30 -8.27 16.79 -2.69
N LEU A 31 -9.30 16.49 -3.48
CA LEU A 31 -9.17 15.87 -4.80
C LEU A 31 -8.97 16.92 -5.90
N SER A 32 -9.81 17.95 -5.90
CA SER A 32 -9.74 19.05 -6.88
C SER A 32 -8.85 20.21 -6.43
N THR A 33 -8.80 20.44 -5.11
CA THR A 33 -7.99 21.51 -4.51
C THR A 33 -6.94 20.88 -3.62
N SER A 34 -5.67 21.30 -3.75
CA SER A 34 -4.59 20.76 -2.95
C SER A 34 -4.70 21.21 -1.49
N PHE A 35 -5.21 20.34 -0.62
CA PHE A 35 -5.11 20.47 0.83
C PHE A 35 -4.95 19.10 1.48
N LYS A 36 -4.36 19.08 2.67
CA LYS A 36 -4.26 17.89 3.51
C LYS A 36 -4.33 18.29 4.97
N ILE A 37 -5.41 17.94 5.64
CA ILE A 37 -5.69 18.36 7.02
C ILE A 37 -6.06 17.15 7.88
N PRO A 38 -5.46 16.98 9.08
CA PRO A 38 -6.01 16.08 10.07
C PRO A 38 -7.38 16.58 10.52
N VAL A 39 -8.38 15.71 10.50
CA VAL A 39 -9.77 16.10 10.82
C VAL A 39 -10.20 15.59 12.20
N VAL A 40 -9.73 14.41 12.61
CA VAL A 40 -9.99 13.91 13.95
C VAL A 40 -8.92 12.93 14.39
N PHE A 41 -8.70 12.89 15.71
CA PHE A 41 -7.85 11.93 16.40
C PHE A 41 -8.67 11.17 17.44
N PHE A 42 -8.51 9.85 17.46
CA PHE A 42 -9.10 8.97 18.47
C PHE A 42 -8.02 8.19 19.20
N PHE A 43 -8.08 8.20 20.52
CA PHE A 43 -7.26 7.33 21.35
C PHE A 43 -7.97 5.98 21.45
N VAL A 44 -7.35 4.92 20.93
CA VAL A 44 -8.01 3.61 20.80
C VAL A 44 -7.17 2.51 21.44
N ARG A 45 -7.86 1.47 21.93
CA ARG A 45 -7.23 0.20 22.33
C ARG A 45 -7.86 -0.95 21.56
N ARG A 46 -7.02 -1.78 20.92
CA ARG A 46 -7.45 -2.98 20.16
C ARG A 46 -8.67 -2.69 19.26
N LEU A 47 -8.49 -1.76 18.32
CA LEU A 47 -9.55 -1.36 17.40
C LEU A 47 -9.96 -2.53 16.49
N SER A 48 -11.23 -2.92 16.54
CA SER A 48 -11.81 -3.89 15.61
C SER A 48 -12.26 -3.21 14.32
N GLY A 49 -12.31 -3.95 13.21
CA GLY A 49 -12.79 -3.40 11.94
C GLY A 49 -14.23 -2.87 12.00
N THR A 50 -15.08 -3.46 12.85
CA THR A 50 -16.45 -2.98 13.10
C THR A 50 -16.50 -1.66 13.86
N LYS A 51 -15.61 -1.48 14.85
CA LYS A 51 -15.45 -0.21 15.57
C LYS A 51 -14.91 0.87 14.63
N LEU A 52 -13.87 0.54 13.85
CA LEU A 52 -13.30 1.44 12.87
C LEU A 52 -14.35 1.89 11.84
N HIS A 53 -15.17 0.98 11.31
CA HIS A 53 -16.28 1.31 10.41
C HIS A 53 -17.23 2.35 11.00
N LYS A 54 -17.63 2.20 12.28
CA LYS A 54 -18.49 3.20 12.95
C LYS A 54 -17.83 4.57 13.05
N LEU A 55 -16.54 4.62 13.40
CA LEU A 55 -15.78 5.88 13.46
C LEU A 55 -15.68 6.51 12.07
N THR A 56 -15.40 5.72 11.03
CA THR A 56 -15.31 6.20 9.65
C THR A 56 -16.63 6.75 9.15
N CYS A 57 -17.76 6.08 9.39
CA CYS A 57 -19.08 6.60 9.01
C CYS A 57 -19.40 7.91 9.73
N HIS A 58 -19.02 8.05 10.99
CA HIS A 58 -19.19 9.31 11.71
C HIS A 58 -18.33 10.42 11.08
N VAL A 59 -17.05 10.17 10.81
CA VAL A 59 -16.17 11.16 10.17
C VAL A 59 -16.68 11.59 8.80
N ILE A 60 -17.17 10.65 7.99
CA ILE A 60 -17.80 10.97 6.69
C ILE A 60 -18.99 11.90 6.90
N LYS A 61 -19.86 11.59 7.88
CA LYS A 61 -21.03 12.41 8.18
C LYS A 61 -20.64 13.83 8.59
N GLU A 62 -19.70 14.00 9.50
CA GLU A 62 -19.27 15.33 9.94
C GLU A 62 -18.64 16.13 8.79
N LEU A 63 -17.81 15.50 7.96
CA LEU A 63 -17.22 16.18 6.79
C LEU A 63 -18.28 16.66 5.79
N GLU A 64 -19.25 15.80 5.47
CA GLU A 64 -20.34 16.14 4.55
C GLU A 64 -21.21 17.28 5.09
N LEU A 65 -21.48 17.31 6.40
CA LEU A 65 -22.23 18.40 7.04
C LEU A 65 -21.49 19.74 6.99
N GLU A 66 -20.15 19.71 7.10
CA GLU A 66 -19.29 20.90 6.99
C GLU A 66 -19.03 21.31 5.52
N GLY A 67 -19.71 20.69 4.55
CA GLY A 67 -19.60 21.03 3.13
C GLY A 67 -18.36 20.45 2.44
N PHE A 68 -17.79 19.36 2.97
CA PHE A 68 -16.72 18.59 2.34
C PHE A 68 -17.25 17.23 1.83
N PRO A 69 -17.66 17.12 0.55
CA PRO A 69 -18.11 15.85 -0.03
C PRO A 69 -17.01 14.80 0.00
N VAL A 70 -17.31 13.62 0.55
CA VAL A 70 -16.36 12.51 0.68
C VAL A 70 -16.59 11.49 -0.43
N GLU A 71 -15.72 11.53 -1.44
CA GLU A 71 -15.80 10.61 -2.58
C GLU A 71 -15.07 9.28 -2.36
N ARG A 72 -14.05 9.24 -1.49
CA ARG A 72 -13.14 8.09 -1.39
C ARG A 72 -12.57 7.89 0.01
N ILE A 73 -12.48 6.63 0.40
CA ILE A 73 -11.69 6.18 1.54
C ILE A 73 -10.41 5.51 1.04
N VAL A 74 -9.27 5.88 1.63
CA VAL A 74 -7.96 5.26 1.39
C VAL A 74 -7.44 4.66 2.69
N ILE A 75 -7.09 3.37 2.69
CA ILE A 75 -6.52 2.67 3.86
C ILE A 75 -5.30 1.82 3.49
N ASP A 76 -4.47 1.46 4.46
CA ASP A 76 -3.48 0.39 4.25
C ASP A 76 -4.14 -1.01 4.21
N ASN A 77 -3.35 -2.04 3.87
CA ASN A 77 -3.85 -3.42 3.79
C ASN A 77 -3.83 -4.18 5.15
N ALA A 78 -3.94 -3.48 6.29
CA ALA A 78 -4.04 -4.16 7.58
C ALA A 78 -5.36 -4.93 7.73
N SER A 79 -5.36 -6.05 8.45
CA SER A 79 -6.56 -6.90 8.60
C SER A 79 -7.76 -6.17 9.21
N THR A 80 -7.54 -5.26 10.16
CA THR A 80 -8.59 -4.39 10.73
C THR A 80 -9.23 -3.49 9.67
N ASN A 81 -8.41 -2.94 8.79
CA ASN A 81 -8.78 -2.04 7.70
C ASN A 81 -9.55 -2.79 6.60
N VAL A 82 -9.07 -3.98 6.20
CA VAL A 82 -9.80 -4.89 5.31
C VAL A 82 -11.15 -5.28 5.90
N LYS A 83 -11.22 -5.56 7.21
CA LYS A 83 -12.49 -5.87 7.88
C LYS A 83 -13.46 -4.69 7.88
N MET A 84 -12.98 -3.45 8.01
CA MET A 84 -13.80 -2.25 7.84
C MET A 84 -14.38 -2.16 6.42
N PHE A 85 -13.59 -2.38 5.37
CA PHE A 85 -14.11 -2.43 3.99
C PHE A 85 -15.14 -3.53 3.78
N LYS A 86 -14.94 -4.71 4.39
CA LYS A 86 -15.98 -5.75 4.39
C LYS A 86 -17.26 -5.30 5.09
N CYS A 87 -17.18 -4.47 6.14
CA CYS A 87 -18.38 -3.91 6.78
C CYS A 87 -19.15 -2.99 5.82
N PHE A 88 -18.46 -2.15 5.04
CA PHE A 88 -19.10 -1.34 4.00
C PHE A 88 -19.74 -2.21 2.90
N GLY A 89 -19.04 -3.27 2.47
CA GLY A 89 -19.46 -4.13 1.36
C GLY A 89 -20.30 -5.36 1.76
N ASN A 90 -21.05 -5.31 2.87
CA ASN A 90 -21.90 -6.41 3.34
C ASN A 90 -21.18 -7.78 3.39
N GLY A 91 -19.97 -7.80 3.94
CA GLY A 91 -19.11 -8.98 4.09
C GLY A 91 -18.09 -9.17 2.97
N LYS A 92 -18.22 -8.47 1.84
CA LYS A 92 -17.32 -8.54 0.70
C LYS A 92 -16.42 -7.31 0.62
N VAL A 93 -15.21 -7.48 0.08
CA VAL A 93 -14.38 -6.33 -0.33
C VAL A 93 -14.83 -5.95 -1.73
N VAL A 94 -15.34 -4.73 -1.87
CA VAL A 94 -15.87 -4.19 -3.13
C VAL A 94 -15.19 -2.85 -3.43
N PRO A 95 -15.07 -2.45 -4.70
CA PRO A 95 -14.37 -1.22 -5.08
C PRO A 95 -15.14 0.06 -4.72
N PHE A 96 -16.46 -0.04 -4.57
CA PHE A 96 -17.31 1.07 -4.14
C PHE A 96 -18.61 0.56 -3.51
N VAL A 97 -19.25 1.42 -2.74
CA VAL A 97 -20.59 1.23 -2.16
C VAL A 97 -21.45 2.46 -2.42
N ALA A 98 -22.76 2.39 -2.18
CA ALA A 98 -23.60 3.58 -2.17
C ALA A 98 -23.17 4.51 -1.02
N HIS A 99 -23.10 5.81 -1.27
CA HIS A 99 -22.66 6.76 -0.25
C HIS A 99 -23.66 6.79 0.92
N PRO A 100 -23.20 6.74 2.19
CA PRO A 100 -24.07 6.53 3.35
C PRO A 100 -25.07 7.66 3.61
N LEU A 101 -24.80 8.87 3.11
CA LEU A 101 -25.68 10.04 3.22
C LEU A 101 -26.44 10.36 1.93
N ASP A 102 -26.03 9.78 0.80
CA ASP A 102 -26.65 10.03 -0.51
C ASP A 102 -26.53 8.79 -1.39
N ARG A 103 -27.63 8.05 -1.54
CA ARG A 103 -27.61 6.78 -2.26
C ARG A 103 -27.34 6.92 -3.77
N THR A 104 -27.43 8.13 -4.32
CA THR A 104 -27.17 8.38 -5.74
C THR A 104 -25.67 8.46 -6.04
N ARG A 105 -24.85 8.79 -5.03
CA ARG A 105 -23.39 8.86 -5.14
C ARG A 105 -22.72 7.54 -4.78
N LYS A 106 -21.53 7.34 -5.35
CA LYS A 106 -20.65 6.22 -5.01
C LYS A 106 -19.59 6.68 -4.02
N LEU A 107 -19.37 5.88 -2.99
CA LEU A 107 -18.22 6.00 -2.10
C LEU A 107 -17.17 4.97 -2.52
N PHE A 108 -16.02 5.43 -3.02
CA PHE A 108 -14.95 4.56 -3.47
C PHE A 108 -14.11 4.04 -2.30
N LEU A 109 -13.83 2.74 -2.31
CA LEU A 109 -13.03 2.05 -1.30
C LEU A 109 -11.70 1.62 -1.93
N SER A 110 -10.60 2.22 -1.50
CA SER A 110 -9.30 1.99 -2.12
C SER A 110 -8.20 1.75 -1.09
N TYR A 111 -7.20 0.99 -1.50
CA TYR A 111 -5.99 0.79 -0.72
C TYR A 111 -4.94 1.83 -1.09
N ASP A 112 -4.11 2.23 -0.13
CA ASP A 112 -2.92 3.03 -0.39
C ASP A 112 -1.97 2.22 -1.29
N TYR A 113 -1.88 2.68 -2.54
CA TYR A 113 -1.03 2.10 -3.56
C TYR A 113 0.43 1.95 -3.10
N THR A 114 0.95 2.87 -2.30
CA THR A 114 2.34 2.82 -1.83
C THR A 114 2.57 1.61 -0.92
N HIS A 115 1.57 1.19 -0.16
CA HIS A 115 1.61 -0.03 0.65
C HIS A 115 1.48 -1.29 -0.21
N LEU A 116 0.64 -1.26 -1.25
CA LEU A 116 0.51 -2.37 -2.19
C LEU A 116 1.84 -2.67 -2.89
N ILE A 117 2.50 -1.66 -3.45
CA ILE A 117 3.76 -1.88 -4.18
C ILE A 117 4.90 -2.36 -3.26
N LYS A 118 4.93 -1.89 -2.00
CA LYS A 118 5.87 -2.41 -0.99
C LYS A 118 5.61 -3.89 -0.70
N ASN A 119 4.35 -4.26 -0.49
CA ASN A 119 3.97 -5.64 -0.22
C ASN A 119 4.29 -6.53 -1.42
N LEU A 120 3.98 -6.08 -2.65
CA LEU A 120 4.30 -6.80 -3.87
C LEU A 120 5.81 -7.01 -4.01
N ARG A 121 6.62 -5.96 -3.80
CA ARG A 121 8.09 -6.07 -3.81
C ARG A 121 8.59 -7.06 -2.77
N ASN A 122 8.08 -7.00 -1.53
CA ASN A 122 8.52 -7.91 -0.47
C ASN A 122 8.16 -9.36 -0.81
N LEU A 123 6.95 -9.59 -1.31
CA LEU A 123 6.52 -10.91 -1.76
C LEU A 123 7.38 -11.42 -2.91
N PHE A 124 7.72 -10.53 -3.86
CA PHE A 124 8.56 -10.87 -5.01
C PHE A 124 10.00 -11.22 -4.60
N ILE A 125 10.58 -10.54 -3.61
CA ILE A 125 11.88 -10.91 -3.05
C ILE A 125 11.81 -12.26 -2.35
N ASP A 126 10.76 -12.48 -1.56
CA ASP A 126 10.67 -13.63 -0.66
C ASP A 126 10.18 -14.91 -1.38
N ARG A 127 9.58 -14.81 -2.59
CA ARG A 127 8.95 -15.93 -3.32
C ARG A 127 9.10 -15.82 -4.83
N THR A 128 9.17 -16.97 -5.49
CA THR A 128 8.88 -17.09 -6.91
C THR A 128 7.38 -17.18 -7.14
N PHE A 129 6.90 -16.64 -8.26
CA PHE A 129 5.52 -16.78 -8.69
C PHE A 129 5.42 -17.70 -9.89
N ASP A 130 4.27 -18.35 -10.00
CA ASP A 130 3.80 -18.94 -11.25
C ASP A 130 2.68 -18.03 -11.77
N VAL A 131 2.88 -17.49 -12.96
CA VAL A 131 1.87 -16.72 -13.68
C VAL A 131 1.59 -17.45 -14.97
N CYS A 132 0.43 -18.12 -15.04
CA CYS A 132 -0.01 -18.88 -16.22
C CYS A 132 1.00 -19.95 -16.68
N GLY A 133 1.68 -20.64 -15.75
CA GLY A 133 2.69 -21.65 -16.03
C GLY A 133 4.09 -21.09 -16.30
N GLN A 134 4.28 -19.77 -16.20
CA GLN A 134 5.57 -19.13 -16.35
C GLN A 134 6.14 -18.68 -15.01
N ASN A 135 7.44 -18.93 -14.81
CA ASN A 135 8.12 -18.58 -13.58
C ASN A 135 8.52 -17.10 -13.55
N VAL A 136 8.00 -16.37 -12.56
CA VAL A 136 8.42 -15.01 -12.26
C VAL A 136 9.33 -15.06 -11.04
N SER A 137 10.56 -14.57 -11.18
CA SER A 137 11.59 -14.67 -10.14
C SER A 137 12.32 -13.36 -9.94
N PHE A 138 12.72 -13.09 -8.69
CA PHE A 138 13.54 -11.94 -8.36
C PHE A 138 15.03 -12.13 -8.69
N THR A 139 15.43 -13.36 -9.03
CA THR A 139 16.82 -13.72 -9.35
C THR A 139 17.46 -12.84 -10.43
N PRO A 140 16.80 -12.48 -11.55
CA PRO A 140 17.38 -11.58 -12.55
C PRO A 140 17.79 -10.22 -11.97
N ILE A 141 16.99 -9.66 -11.06
CA ILE A 141 17.28 -8.38 -10.37
C ILE A 141 18.52 -8.50 -9.48
N VAL A 142 18.69 -9.64 -8.81
CA VAL A 142 19.91 -9.95 -8.02
C VAL A 142 21.13 -9.99 -8.94
N LYS A 143 21.04 -10.67 -10.09
CA LYS A 143 22.13 -10.74 -11.08
C LYS A 143 22.49 -9.37 -11.66
N VAL A 144 21.51 -8.51 -11.96
CA VAL A 144 21.77 -7.13 -12.41
C VAL A 144 22.64 -6.39 -11.39
N ARG A 145 22.34 -6.56 -10.09
CA ARG A 145 23.12 -5.95 -9.02
C ARG A 145 24.54 -6.52 -8.93
N GLU A 146 24.71 -7.84 -9.12
CA GLU A 146 26.02 -8.48 -9.12
C GLU A 146 26.89 -7.99 -10.28
N ILE A 147 26.33 -7.91 -11.49
CA ILE A 147 26.99 -7.35 -12.68
C ILE A 147 27.40 -5.89 -12.42
N LYS A 148 26.49 -5.07 -11.87
CA LYS A 148 26.80 -3.68 -11.49
C LYS A 148 27.93 -3.59 -10.46
N LYS A 149 27.99 -4.52 -9.50
CA LYS A 149 29.05 -4.57 -8.50
C LYS A 149 30.40 -4.97 -9.13
N LYS A 150 30.38 -5.89 -10.09
CA LYS A 150 31.57 -6.38 -10.81
C LYS A 150 32.15 -5.33 -11.77
N TYR A 151 31.29 -4.60 -12.49
CA TYR A 151 31.70 -3.64 -13.50
C TYR A 151 31.35 -2.20 -13.09
N ALA A 152 32.27 -1.52 -12.39
CA ALA A 152 32.02 -0.21 -11.78
C ALA A 152 31.65 0.91 -12.79
N ILE A 153 32.11 0.79 -14.04
CA ILE A 153 31.86 1.72 -15.14
C ILE A 153 30.45 1.51 -15.74
N PHE A 154 29.99 0.27 -15.78
CA PHE A 154 28.73 -0.09 -16.40
C PHE A 154 27.58 -0.04 -15.37
N ARG A 155 26.72 0.98 -15.48
CA ARG A 155 25.66 1.27 -14.49
C ARG A 155 24.27 1.35 -15.14
N PRO A 156 23.74 0.22 -15.64
CA PRO A 156 22.45 0.21 -16.34
C PRO A 156 21.30 0.68 -15.44
N MET A 157 21.38 0.45 -14.12
CA MET A 157 20.54 1.13 -13.13
C MET A 157 21.36 1.82 -12.03
N ARG A 158 21.47 3.15 -12.08
CA ARG A 158 22.22 3.96 -11.10
C ARG A 158 21.71 3.79 -9.67
N LYS A 159 20.39 3.69 -9.47
CA LYS A 159 19.74 3.67 -8.15
C LYS A 159 19.84 2.31 -7.42
N LEU A 160 20.14 1.21 -8.12
CA LEU A 160 20.20 -0.13 -7.54
C LEU A 160 21.28 -0.26 -6.46
N THR A 161 20.92 -0.65 -5.25
CA THR A 161 21.83 -0.83 -4.09
C THR A 161 21.51 -2.11 -3.32
N SER A 162 22.28 -2.44 -2.27
CA SER A 162 22.06 -3.66 -1.45
C SER A 162 20.69 -3.65 -0.85
N LYS A 163 20.23 -2.48 -0.46
CA LYS A 163 18.94 -2.24 0.17
C LYS A 163 17.75 -2.58 -0.73
N HIS A 164 17.96 -2.84 -2.02
CA HIS A 164 16.91 -3.27 -2.94
C HIS A 164 16.75 -4.79 -2.97
N THR A 165 17.83 -5.55 -2.83
CA THR A 165 17.83 -7.02 -2.99
C THR A 165 18.04 -7.76 -1.68
N GLN A 166 18.70 -7.15 -0.70
CA GLN A 166 19.00 -7.69 0.63
C GLN A 166 18.36 -6.77 1.68
N THR A 167 17.04 -6.82 1.77
CA THR A 167 16.27 -5.83 2.53
C THR A 167 16.14 -6.22 3.99
N ASN A 168 16.51 -5.33 4.91
CA ASN A 168 16.16 -5.47 6.32
C ASN A 168 14.73 -4.94 6.60
N SER A 169 14.25 -5.09 7.84
CA SER A 169 12.90 -4.67 8.24
C SER A 169 12.62 -3.18 8.00
N LEU A 170 13.62 -2.30 8.13
CA LEU A 170 13.46 -0.87 7.87
C LEU A 170 13.40 -0.55 6.37
N ASP A 171 14.17 -1.27 5.56
CA ASP A 171 14.19 -1.11 4.12
C ASP A 171 12.93 -1.69 3.46
N LYS A 172 12.30 -2.72 4.05
CA LYS A 172 10.97 -3.23 3.66
C LYS A 172 9.87 -2.15 3.76
N LEU A 173 10.04 -1.13 4.61
CA LEU A 173 9.07 -0.04 4.78
C LEU A 173 9.21 1.10 3.76
N LYS A 174 10.36 1.20 3.07
CA LYS A 174 10.67 2.33 2.17
C LYS A 174 10.05 2.09 0.80
N VAL A 175 9.07 2.93 0.45
CA VAL A 175 8.39 2.93 -0.86
C VAL A 175 9.39 3.19 -2.00
N LYS A 176 10.42 4.03 -1.77
CA LYS A 176 11.45 4.36 -2.75
C LYS A 176 12.08 3.11 -3.39
N PHE A 177 12.48 2.12 -2.59
CA PHE A 177 13.11 0.91 -3.11
C PHE A 177 12.15 0.05 -3.93
N ALA A 178 10.86 0.01 -3.56
CA ALA A 178 9.86 -0.66 -4.37
C ALA A 178 9.67 0.04 -5.73
N LYS A 179 9.58 1.37 -5.74
CA LYS A 179 9.49 2.17 -6.98
C LYS A 179 10.69 1.97 -7.89
N ASP A 180 11.89 1.93 -7.32
CA ASP A 180 13.12 1.72 -8.10
C ASP A 180 13.13 0.31 -8.74
N ILE A 181 12.63 -0.74 -8.07
CA ILE A 181 12.48 -2.08 -8.66
C ILE A 181 11.46 -2.09 -9.80
N PHE A 182 10.28 -1.51 -9.61
CA PHE A 182 9.20 -1.47 -10.60
C PHE A 182 9.32 -0.24 -11.53
N SER A 183 10.53 0.07 -11.98
CA SER A 183 10.80 1.23 -12.83
C SER A 183 11.11 0.82 -14.27
N LYS A 184 10.86 1.75 -15.21
CA LYS A 184 11.25 1.61 -16.62
C LYS A 184 12.75 1.33 -16.79
N ASP A 185 13.60 1.89 -15.93
CA ASP A 185 15.05 1.64 -15.94
C ASP A 185 15.38 0.18 -15.65
N MET A 186 14.67 -0.48 -14.72
CA MET A 186 14.86 -1.92 -14.45
C MET A 186 14.45 -2.76 -15.64
N ILE A 187 13.27 -2.49 -16.20
CA ILE A 187 12.72 -3.21 -17.36
C ILE A 187 13.68 -3.08 -18.55
N ALA A 188 14.12 -1.86 -18.87
CA ALA A 188 15.08 -1.61 -19.95
C ALA A 188 16.41 -2.33 -19.72
N THR A 189 16.89 -2.39 -18.47
CA THR A 189 18.11 -3.14 -18.13
C THR A 189 17.96 -4.64 -18.38
N LEU A 190 16.84 -5.24 -17.98
CA LEU A 190 16.58 -6.65 -18.19
C LEU A 190 16.45 -6.99 -19.68
N LYS A 191 15.68 -6.20 -20.44
CA LYS A 191 15.58 -6.34 -21.90
C LYS A 191 16.93 -6.21 -22.59
N LEU A 192 17.74 -5.24 -22.17
CA LEU A 192 19.10 -5.08 -22.70
C LEU A 192 19.94 -6.34 -22.46
N PHE A 193 19.91 -6.91 -21.25
CA PHE A 193 20.69 -8.10 -20.95
C PHE A 193 20.22 -9.35 -21.68
N GLN A 194 18.91 -9.49 -21.87
CA GLN A 194 18.35 -10.56 -22.70
C GLN A 194 18.77 -10.40 -24.17
N ASN A 195 18.66 -9.19 -24.74
CA ASN A 195 19.00 -8.91 -26.14
C ASN A 195 20.48 -9.11 -26.48
N TYR A 196 21.37 -9.01 -25.49
CA TYR A 196 22.82 -9.22 -25.66
C TYR A 196 23.26 -10.60 -25.14
N ASP A 197 22.32 -11.53 -24.94
CA ASP A 197 22.57 -12.91 -24.49
C ASP A 197 23.45 -12.99 -23.23
N VAL A 198 23.27 -12.04 -22.30
CA VAL A 198 24.03 -12.03 -21.05
C VAL A 198 23.66 -13.27 -20.25
N ALA A 199 24.68 -14.01 -19.82
CA ALA A 199 24.50 -15.28 -19.11
C ALA A 199 23.53 -15.14 -17.93
N GLY A 200 22.46 -15.95 -17.95
CA GLY A 200 21.45 -15.99 -16.91
C GLY A 200 20.25 -15.04 -17.08
N PHE A 201 20.07 -14.48 -18.29
CA PHE A 201 18.94 -13.61 -18.67
C PHE A 201 18.13 -14.13 -19.88
N ALA A 202 18.33 -15.37 -20.34
CA ALA A 202 17.61 -15.91 -21.50
C ALA A 202 16.09 -16.07 -21.24
N ASP A 203 15.73 -16.73 -20.13
CA ASP A 203 14.34 -17.09 -19.82
C ASP A 203 13.70 -16.16 -18.78
N ILE A 204 13.62 -14.86 -19.09
CA ILE A 204 13.12 -13.84 -18.14
C ILE A 204 11.88 -13.08 -18.63
N ASP A 205 11.28 -13.46 -19.76
CA ASP A 205 10.15 -12.74 -20.38
C ASP A 205 8.99 -12.54 -19.41
N ALA A 206 8.61 -13.59 -18.69
CA ALA A 206 7.55 -13.54 -17.67
C ALA A 206 7.87 -12.54 -16.55
N THR A 207 9.15 -12.43 -16.18
CA THR A 207 9.59 -11.45 -15.17
C THR A 207 9.54 -10.03 -15.72
N ILE A 208 9.89 -9.84 -16.99
CA ILE A 208 9.79 -8.54 -17.68
C ILE A 208 8.33 -8.11 -17.78
N GLU A 209 7.44 -8.97 -18.26
CA GLU A 209 6.01 -8.70 -18.37
C GLU A 209 5.39 -8.37 -17.00
N PHE A 210 5.74 -9.15 -15.98
CA PHE A 210 5.31 -8.86 -14.60
C PHE A 210 5.75 -7.47 -14.13
N LEU A 211 6.97 -7.05 -14.44
CA LEU A 211 7.46 -5.70 -14.10
C LEU A 211 6.74 -4.62 -14.91
N GLU A 212 6.41 -4.87 -16.18
CA GLU A 212 5.69 -3.94 -17.04
C GLU A 212 4.27 -3.67 -16.55
N ILE A 213 3.53 -4.72 -16.17
CA ILE A 213 2.18 -4.61 -15.60
C ILE A 213 2.18 -3.77 -14.31
N ASN A 214 3.26 -3.88 -13.52
CA ASN A 214 3.38 -3.22 -12.23
C ASN A 214 4.26 -1.95 -12.27
N CYS A 215 4.62 -1.46 -13.47
CA CYS A 215 5.54 -0.35 -13.65
C CYS A 215 4.95 0.97 -13.13
N LEU A 216 5.82 1.79 -12.51
CA LEU A 216 5.50 3.09 -11.93
C LEU A 216 6.20 4.27 -12.60
#